data_AF-A0A511XEX5-F1
#
_entry.id   AF-A0A511XEX5-F1
#
_cell.length_a   1.000
_cell.length_b   1.000
_cell.length_c   1.000
_cell.angle_alpha   90.00
_cell.angle_beta   90.00
_cell.angle_gamma   90.00
#
_symmetry.space_group_name_H-M   'P 1'
#
loop_
_entity.id
_entity.type
_entity.pdbx_description
1 polymer ?
#
loop_
_entity_poly.entity_id
_entity_poly.type
_entity_poly.pdbx_seq_one_letter_code
_entity_poly.pdbx_strand_id
1 'polypeptide(L)'
;MKNGIGETYILGDSPLVTLTALQSSFDPDTSSSNFAIKRAPKIDSCGNYTHNEEGRAIRIYSEIDSRLTFEDMKTKFFSHAKYL
;
A
#
# COMPACT_ATOMS: atom_id res chain seq x y z
N MET A 1 -6.47 27.55 -2.79
CA MET A 1 -6.77 26.22 -2.23
C MET A 1 -6.76 26.31 -0.70
N LYS A 2 -7.93 26.21 -0.08
CA LYS A 2 -8.09 25.99 1.37
C LYS A 2 -8.51 24.52 1.52
N ASN A 3 -7.56 23.60 1.52
CA ASN A 3 -7.83 22.22 1.94
C ASN A 3 -7.28 22.11 3.35
N GLY A 4 -8.17 22.01 4.33
CA GLY A 4 -7.78 21.84 5.72
C GLY A 4 -7.04 20.53 5.89
N ILE A 5 -5.97 20.54 6.68
CA ILE A 5 -5.18 19.35 7.02
C ILE A 5 -6.06 18.25 7.68
N GLY A 6 -7.25 18.62 8.18
CA GLY A 6 -8.23 17.71 8.78
C GLY A 6 -8.94 16.73 7.83
N GLU A 7 -8.79 16.88 6.51
CA GLU A 7 -9.35 15.93 5.52
C GLU A 7 -8.33 14.87 5.07
N THR A 8 -7.09 14.92 5.59
CA THR A 8 -6.04 13.97 5.22
C THR A 8 -6.17 12.70 6.05
N TYR A 9 -6.59 11.61 5.42
CA TYR A 9 -6.56 10.30 6.05
C TYR A 9 -5.12 9.78 6.11
N ILE A 10 -4.58 9.62 7.32
CA ILE A 10 -3.30 8.96 7.52
C ILE A 10 -3.54 7.47 7.32
N LEU A 11 -3.09 6.96 6.18
CA LEU A 11 -3.33 5.56 5.79
C LEU A 11 -2.69 4.56 6.77
N GLY A 12 -1.65 4.94 7.52
CA GLY A 12 -1.00 4.06 8.49
C GLY A 12 -0.51 2.77 7.82
N ASP A 13 -0.85 1.62 8.40
CA ASP A 13 -0.61 0.28 7.86
C ASP A 13 -1.69 -0.19 6.86
N SER A 14 -2.79 0.56 6.70
CA SER A 14 -3.88 0.22 5.77
C SER A 14 -3.44 -0.04 4.32
N PRO A 15 -2.42 0.64 3.75
CA PRO A 15 -1.91 0.31 2.42
C PRO A 15 -1.34 -1.10 2.33
N LEU A 16 -0.75 -1.62 3.42
CA LEU A 16 -0.22 -2.97 3.43
C LEU A 16 -1.35 -3.98 3.21
N VAL A 17 -2.51 -3.76 3.85
CA VAL A 17 -3.72 -4.58 3.64
C VAL A 17 -4.15 -4.57 2.18
N THR A 18 -4.19 -3.40 1.54
CA THR A 18 -4.50 -3.27 0.10
C THR A 18 -3.56 -4.10 -0.76
N LEU A 19 -2.27 -4.07 -0.44
CA LEU A 19 -1.23 -4.71 -1.25
C LEU A 19 -1.15 -6.23 -1.04
N THR A 20 -1.47 -6.72 0.16
CA THR A 20 -1.22 -8.12 0.54
C THR A 20 -2.48 -8.93 0.81
N ALA A 21 -3.59 -8.30 1.18
CA ALA A 21 -4.83 -9.01 1.53
C ALA A 21 -5.93 -8.85 0.48
N LEU A 22 -5.96 -7.73 -0.26
CA LEU A 22 -6.96 -7.44 -1.30
C LEU A 22 -6.45 -7.81 -2.70
N GLN A 23 -5.94 -9.04 -2.84
CA GLN A 23 -5.39 -9.57 -4.09
C GLN A 23 -6.48 -10.19 -4.96
N SER A 24 -6.22 -10.31 -6.26
CA SER A 24 -7.10 -11.09 -7.13
C SER A 24 -6.98 -12.59 -6.84
N SER A 25 -7.99 -13.37 -7.21
CA SER A 25 -7.92 -14.83 -7.14
C SER A 25 -7.02 -15.46 -8.21
N PHE A 26 -6.55 -14.67 -9.18
CA PHE A 26 -5.79 -15.16 -10.35
C PHE A 26 -4.30 -14.85 -10.28
N ASP A 27 -3.94 -13.76 -9.60
CA ASP A 27 -2.57 -13.27 -9.47
C ASP A 27 -2.28 -12.92 -8.01
N PRO A 28 -1.21 -13.47 -7.40
CA PRO A 28 -0.78 -13.13 -6.05
C PRO A 28 -0.18 -11.72 -5.90
N ASP A 29 -0.05 -10.94 -6.97
CA ASP A 29 0.31 -9.54 -6.91
C ASP A 29 -0.92 -8.62 -6.80
N THR A 30 -0.69 -7.39 -6.32
CA THR A 30 -1.76 -6.37 -6.24
C THR A 30 -2.33 -6.08 -7.63
N SER A 31 -3.66 -6.01 -7.71
CA SER A 31 -4.34 -5.89 -9.01
C SER A 31 -4.59 -4.44 -9.44
N SER A 32 -4.32 -3.46 -8.57
CA SER A 32 -4.61 -2.04 -8.84
C SER A 32 -3.56 -1.06 -8.33
N SER A 33 -2.46 -1.53 -7.74
CA SER A 33 -1.39 -0.66 -7.25
C SER A 33 -0.09 -0.93 -8.00
N ASN A 34 0.37 0.07 -8.76
CA ASN A 34 1.55 -0.09 -9.62
C ASN A 34 2.84 -0.14 -8.80
N PHE A 35 3.75 -1.04 -9.19
CA PHE A 35 5.07 -1.14 -8.59
C PHE A 35 6.16 -1.47 -9.61
N ALA A 36 7.39 -1.12 -9.25
CA ALA A 36 8.59 -1.59 -9.92
C ALA A 36 9.43 -2.44 -8.96
N ILE A 37 10.04 -3.50 -9.49
CA ILE A 37 11.01 -4.29 -8.73
C ILE A 37 12.37 -3.58 -8.80
N LYS A 38 12.96 -3.29 -7.64
CA LYS A 38 14.33 -2.74 -7.52
C LYS A 38 15.15 -3.51 -6.51
N ARG A 39 16.47 -3.32 -6.53
CA ARG A 39 17.37 -3.84 -5.51
C ARG A 39 17.26 -3.00 -4.23
N ALA A 40 17.13 -3.67 -3.09
CA ALA A 40 17.05 -3.00 -1.80
C ALA A 40 18.32 -2.17 -1.55
N PRO A 41 18.21 -0.85 -1.28
CA PRO A 41 19.37 -0.02 -1.01
C PRO A 41 20.04 -0.43 0.32
N LYS A 42 21.30 -0.06 0.49
CA LYS A 42 21.98 -0.12 1.80
C LYS A 42 21.94 1.26 2.46
N ILE A 43 22.03 1.27 3.78
CA ILE A 43 22.15 2.51 4.56
C ILE A 43 23.62 2.67 4.91
N ASP A 44 24.21 3.81 4.56
CA ASP A 44 25.61 4.11 4.91
C ASP A 44 25.75 4.54 6.39
N SER A 45 26.97 4.76 6.85
CA SER A 45 27.25 5.20 8.23
C SER A 45 26.69 6.59 8.56
N CYS A 46 26.29 7.36 7.55
CA CYS A 46 25.68 8.67 7.68
C CYS A 46 24.13 8.60 7.61
N GLY A 47 23.55 7.41 7.44
CA GLY A 47 22.11 7.22 7.35
C GLY A 47 21.52 7.42 5.95
N ASN A 48 22.33 7.59 4.91
CA ASN A 48 21.82 7.79 3.55
C ASN A 48 21.57 6.45 2.85
N TYR A 49 20.53 6.43 2.01
CA TYR A 49 20.31 5.33 1.08
C TYR A 49 21.34 5.37 -0.05
N THR A 50 22.06 4.28 -0.23
CA THR A 50 23.01 4.12 -1.34
C THR A 50 22.66 2.88 -2.16
N HIS A 51 23.01 2.92 -3.45
CA HIS A 51 22.76 1.82 -4.35
C HIS A 51 23.47 0.53 -3.87
N ASN A 52 22.80 -0.60 -4.04
CA ASN A 52 23.30 -1.90 -3.64
C ASN A 52 22.86 -2.94 -4.68
N GLU A 53 23.78 -3.34 -5.55
CA GLU A 53 23.52 -4.31 -6.63
C GLU A 53 23.18 -5.71 -6.07
N GLU A 54 23.75 -6.06 -4.92
CA GLU A 54 23.52 -7.32 -4.21
C GLU A 54 22.26 -7.30 -3.34
N GLY A 55 21.51 -6.20 -3.34
CA GLY A 55 20.28 -6.07 -2.57
C GLY A 55 19.23 -7.12 -2.96
N ARG A 56 18.44 -7.59 -1.98
CA ARG A 56 17.25 -8.40 -2.29
C ARG A 56 16.31 -7.61 -3.19
N ALA A 57 15.57 -8.31 -4.06
CA ALA A 57 14.52 -7.67 -4.85
C ALA A 57 13.42 -7.16 -3.90
N ILE A 58 13.01 -5.90 -4.07
CA ILE A 58 11.91 -5.28 -3.34
C ILE A 58 10.95 -4.63 -4.32
N ARG A 59 9.67 -4.57 -3.94
CA ARG A 59 8.65 -3.81 -4.67
C ARG A 59 8.67 -2.37 -4.18
N ILE A 60 8.77 -1.43 -5.12
CA ILE A 60 8.59 0.00 -4.85
C ILE A 60 7.27 0.39 -5.49
N TYR A 61 6.29 0.67 -4.65
CA TYR A 61 4.97 1.14 -5.07
C TYR A 61 5.03 2.63 -5.36
N SER A 62 4.65 3.02 -6.58
CA SER A 62 4.51 4.43 -6.96
C SER A 62 3.11 4.95 -6.68
N GLU A 63 2.13 4.05 -6.63
CA GLU A 63 0.71 4.36 -6.48
C GLU A 63 0.06 3.31 -5.58
N ILE A 64 -0.88 3.74 -4.75
CA ILE A 64 -1.71 2.88 -3.89
C ILE A 64 -3.17 3.18 -4.18
N ASP A 65 -3.93 2.17 -4.60
CA ASP A 65 -5.39 2.28 -4.81
C ASP A 65 -6.12 2.34 -3.46
N SER A 66 -6.18 3.54 -2.88
CA SER A 66 -6.86 3.77 -1.61
C SER A 66 -8.38 3.57 -1.71
N ARG A 67 -8.96 3.70 -2.91
CA ARG A 67 -10.40 3.47 -3.12
C ARG A 67 -10.72 2.00 -2.85
N LEU A 68 -9.88 1.06 -3.29
CA LEU A 68 -10.07 -0.36 -3.00
C LEU A 68 -10.13 -0.63 -1.49
N THR A 69 -9.25 -0.03 -0.70
CA THR A 69 -9.24 -0.14 0.77
C THR A 69 -10.57 0.31 1.38
N PHE A 70 -11.05 1.49 1.01
CA PHE A 70 -12.27 2.05 1.58
C PHE A 70 -13.53 1.32 1.10
N GLU A 71 -13.57 0.83 -0.14
CA GLU A 71 -14.68 0.02 -0.63
C GLU A 71 -14.78 -1.33 0.08
N ASP A 72 -13.66 -2.02 0.33
CA ASP A 72 -13.66 -3.25 1.11
C ASP A 72 -14.15 -2.98 2.55
N MET A 73 -13.59 -1.95 3.22
CA MET A 73 -14.01 -1.57 4.56
C MET A 73 -15.51 -1.28 4.66
N LYS A 74 -16.05 -0.44 3.76
CA LYS A 74 -17.49 -0.14 3.70
C LYS A 74 -18.30 -1.42 3.51
N THR A 75 -17.89 -2.28 2.58
CA THR A 75 -18.59 -3.54 2.28
C THR A 75 -18.63 -4.44 3.51
N LYS A 76 -17.53 -4.56 4.26
CA LYS A 76 -17.48 -5.33 5.52
C LYS A 76 -18.43 -4.77 6.56
N PHE A 77 -18.44 -3.45 6.76
CA PHE A 77 -19.36 -2.81 7.70
C PHE A 77 -20.83 -3.03 7.33
N PHE A 78 -21.21 -2.81 6.06
CA PHE A 78 -22.58 -3.07 5.61
C PHE A 78 -22.96 -4.53 5.71
N SER A 79 -22.03 -5.45 5.44
CA SER A 79 -22.29 -6.88 5.60
C SER A 79 -22.56 -7.24 7.06
N HIS A 80 -21.84 -6.67 8.02
CA HIS A 80 -22.05 -6.97 9.44
C HIS A 80 -23.31 -6.29 9.99
N ALA A 81 -23.59 -5.06 9.56
CA ALA A 81 -24.78 -4.32 9.98
C ALA A 81 -26.10 -5.01 9.55
N LYS A 82 -26.11 -5.78 8.45
CA LYS A 82 -27.29 -6.57 8.03
C LYS A 82 -27.64 -7.72 8.98
N TYR A 83 -26.73 -8.11 9.87
CA TYR A 83 -26.92 -9.19 10.85
C TYR A 83 -27.18 -8.67 12.27
N LEU A 84 -27.34 -7.35 12.44
CA LEU A 84 -27.77 -6.67 13.67
C LEU A 84 -29.24 -6.25 13.52
#